data_AF-A0A7V2SZ93-F1
#
_entry.id   AF-A0A7V2SZ93-F1
#
_cell.length_a   1.000
_cell.length_b   1.000
_cell.length_c   1.000
_cell.angle_alpha   90.00
_cell.angle_beta   90.00
_cell.angle_gamma   90.00
#
_symmetry.space_group_name_H-M   'P 1'
#
loop_
_entity.id
_entity.type
_entity.pdbx_description
1 polymer ?
#
loop_
_entity_poly.entity_id
_entity_poly.type
_entity_poly.pdbx_seq_one_letter_code
_entity_poly.pdbx_strand_id
1 'polypeptide(L)'
;MFVQIMLLRSLSLMSKTFNLLLAGIGGQGINSLAKVLAEFIMLSGYQCQFTIHKGGAQSLGSVYAEFRISKDTLCVLGQGIPNGQLDSLIALEPWEALRHLPLVHCNTSLWVETKAMPFFIERSNQQTINSPQQQLNALPLTIHWKAYQAIAQQQSGTHKMANYYAGIDCITSLSCAFTETSPPLEMAVFDTLFFSLIKKAKRQ
;
A
#
# COMPACT_ATOMS: atom_id res chain seq x y z
N MET A 1 22.02 -29.20 23.39
CA MET A 1 22.58 -28.32 22.34
C MET A 1 21.95 -28.54 20.96
N PHE A 2 21.77 -29.78 20.49
CA PHE A 2 21.11 -30.07 19.19
C PHE A 2 19.64 -29.62 19.08
N VAL A 3 18.83 -29.83 20.13
CA VAL A 3 17.41 -29.41 20.15
C VAL A 3 17.28 -27.88 20.08
N GLN A 4 18.19 -27.14 20.70
CA GLN A 4 18.17 -25.67 20.71
C GLN A 4 18.62 -25.09 19.36
N ILE A 5 19.57 -25.74 18.68
CA ILE A 5 19.98 -25.38 17.31
C ILE A 5 18.85 -25.71 16.31
N MET A 6 18.10 -26.79 16.52
CA MET A 6 16.96 -27.16 15.68
C MET A 6 15.75 -26.22 15.91
N LEU A 7 15.50 -25.79 17.14
CA LEU A 7 14.51 -24.75 17.46
C LEU A 7 14.91 -23.38 16.90
N LEU A 8 16.20 -23.01 16.97
CA LEU A 8 16.72 -21.78 16.38
C LEU A 8 16.68 -21.80 14.84
N ARG A 9 16.90 -22.96 14.21
CA ARG A 9 16.65 -23.17 12.76
C ARG A 9 15.17 -23.11 12.41
N SER A 10 14.29 -23.60 13.27
CA SER A 10 12.84 -23.48 13.13
C SER A 10 12.35 -22.04 13.34
N LEU A 11 13.02 -21.23 14.17
CA LEU A 11 12.76 -19.79 14.34
C LEU A 11 13.34 -18.95 13.20
N SER A 12 14.43 -19.41 12.58
CA SER A 12 14.98 -18.83 11.34
C SER A 12 14.11 -19.13 10.11
N LEU A 13 13.14 -20.03 10.23
CA LEU A 13 12.06 -20.27 9.27
C LEU A 13 10.78 -19.51 9.67
N MET A 14 10.90 -18.36 10.34
CA MET A 14 9.83 -17.37 10.29
C MET A 14 9.73 -16.89 8.86
N SER A 15 8.76 -17.40 8.13
CA SER A 15 8.43 -17.00 6.76
C SER A 15 8.44 -15.48 6.68
N LYS A 16 9.31 -14.92 5.84
CA LYS A 16 9.44 -13.47 5.64
C LYS A 16 8.04 -12.91 5.33
N THR A 17 7.52 -12.11 6.25
CA THR A 17 6.26 -11.42 6.05
C THR A 17 6.57 -10.06 5.44
N PHE A 18 5.89 -9.73 4.35
CA PHE A 18 5.93 -8.41 3.74
C PHE A 18 4.66 -7.66 4.11
N ASN A 19 4.82 -6.48 4.72
CA ASN A 19 3.74 -5.62 5.15
C ASN A 19 3.63 -4.44 4.18
N LEU A 20 2.46 -4.32 3.54
CA LEU A 20 2.15 -3.27 2.57
C LEU A 20 0.97 -2.44 3.08
N LEU A 21 1.08 -1.12 2.95
CA LEU A 21 0.00 -0.19 3.24
C LEU A 21 -0.38 0.58 1.98
N LEU A 22 -1.68 0.57 1.64
CA LEU A 22 -2.26 1.46 0.65
C LEU A 22 -3.05 2.54 1.40
N ALA A 23 -2.74 3.80 1.17
CA ALA A 23 -3.38 4.90 1.88
C ALA A 23 -3.86 5.99 0.92
N GLY A 24 -4.95 6.66 1.27
CA GLY A 24 -5.52 7.73 0.50
C GLY A 24 -6.82 8.22 1.11
N ILE A 25 -7.58 8.96 0.32
CA ILE A 25 -8.86 9.52 0.73
C ILE A 25 -10.02 8.87 -0.03
N GLY A 26 -11.22 8.99 0.54
CA GLY A 26 -12.46 8.53 -0.09
C GLY A 26 -12.59 8.98 -1.55
N GLY A 27 -12.94 8.03 -2.43
CA GLY A 27 -13.09 8.28 -3.87
C GLY A 27 -11.85 7.98 -4.73
N GLN A 28 -10.67 7.75 -4.14
CA GLN A 28 -9.45 7.40 -4.88
C GLN A 28 -9.35 5.92 -5.27
N GLY A 29 -10.34 5.09 -4.94
CA GLY A 29 -10.38 3.69 -5.38
C GLY A 29 -9.49 2.72 -4.57
N ILE A 30 -9.05 3.09 -3.35
CA ILE A 30 -8.25 2.25 -2.46
C ILE A 30 -8.90 0.88 -2.20
N ASN A 31 -10.20 0.85 -1.87
CA ASN A 31 -10.95 -0.39 -1.61
C ASN A 31 -10.94 -1.34 -2.82
N SER A 32 -11.16 -0.81 -4.02
CA SER A 32 -11.19 -1.62 -5.25
C SER A 32 -9.79 -2.14 -5.58
N LEU A 33 -8.78 -1.27 -5.51
CA LEU A 33 -7.39 -1.66 -5.73
C LEU A 33 -6.95 -2.73 -4.72
N ALA A 34 -7.33 -2.57 -3.44
CA ALA A 34 -6.94 -3.49 -2.39
C ALA A 34 -7.46 -4.91 -2.64
N LYS A 35 -8.71 -5.05 -3.09
CA LYS A 35 -9.30 -6.35 -3.45
C LYS A 35 -8.60 -6.98 -4.65
N VAL A 36 -8.32 -6.20 -5.69
CA VAL A 36 -7.59 -6.68 -6.89
C VAL A 36 -6.19 -7.13 -6.50
N LEU A 37 -5.47 -6.37 -5.68
CA LEU A 37 -4.14 -6.73 -5.21
C LEU A 37 -4.16 -7.99 -4.36
N ALA A 38 -5.10 -8.12 -3.41
CA ALA A 38 -5.23 -9.33 -2.61
C ALA A 38 -5.47 -10.57 -3.48
N GLU A 39 -6.39 -10.49 -4.44
CA GLU A 39 -6.66 -11.57 -5.40
C GLU A 39 -5.43 -11.91 -6.24
N PHE A 40 -4.74 -10.88 -6.76
CA PHE A 40 -3.50 -11.03 -7.51
C PHE A 40 -2.41 -11.74 -6.69
N ILE A 41 -2.18 -11.32 -5.44
CA ILE A 41 -1.19 -11.91 -4.54
C ILE A 41 -1.52 -13.39 -4.26
N MET A 42 -2.80 -13.69 -3.98
CA MET A 42 -3.24 -15.07 -3.72
C MET A 42 -3.10 -15.97 -4.94
N LEU A 43 -3.47 -15.48 -6.14
CA LEU A 43 -3.29 -16.22 -7.40
C LEU A 43 -1.81 -16.46 -7.74
N SER A 44 -0.92 -15.59 -7.25
CA SER A 44 0.53 -15.73 -7.41
C SER A 44 1.17 -16.72 -6.43
N GLY A 45 0.37 -17.44 -5.63
CA GLY A 45 0.83 -18.51 -4.73
C GLY A 45 1.24 -18.04 -3.34
N TYR A 46 0.93 -16.80 -2.96
CA TYR A 46 1.20 -16.28 -1.62
C TYR A 46 -0.04 -16.35 -0.74
N GLN A 47 0.19 -16.42 0.57
CA GLN A 47 -0.85 -16.10 1.54
C GLN A 47 -0.94 -14.57 1.67
N CYS A 48 -2.18 -14.07 1.70
CA CYS A 48 -2.47 -12.65 1.86
C CYS A 48 -3.59 -12.47 2.87
N GLN A 49 -3.34 -11.71 3.93
CA GLN A 49 -4.36 -11.18 4.83
C GLN A 49 -4.40 -9.67 4.65
N PHE A 50 -5.59 -9.09 4.55
CA PHE A 50 -5.71 -7.65 4.44
C PHE A 50 -6.98 -7.12 5.13
N THR A 51 -6.87 -5.90 5.64
CA THR A 51 -7.99 -5.21 6.28
C THR A 51 -8.12 -3.83 5.67
N ILE A 52 -9.36 -3.43 5.34
CA ILE A 52 -9.66 -2.10 4.80
C ILE A 52 -10.31 -1.28 5.91
N HIS A 53 -9.72 -0.12 6.18
CA HIS A 53 -10.21 0.86 7.14
C HIS A 53 -10.81 2.05 6.38
N LYS A 54 -11.97 2.51 6.84
CA LYS A 54 -12.66 3.67 6.28
C LYS A 54 -13.00 4.62 7.42
N GLY A 55 -12.56 5.87 7.31
CA GLY A 55 -12.95 6.93 8.21
C GLY A 55 -14.44 7.23 8.09
N GLY A 56 -15.08 7.58 9.20
CA GLY A 56 -16.51 7.93 9.25
C GLY A 56 -16.87 9.28 8.64
N ALA A 57 -15.91 9.99 8.03
CA ALA A 57 -16.17 11.29 7.43
C ALA A 57 -16.98 11.16 6.13
N GLN A 58 -17.98 12.03 5.97
CA GLN A 58 -18.91 12.01 4.84
C GLN A 58 -18.24 12.36 3.49
N SER A 59 -17.13 13.10 3.50
CA SER A 59 -16.29 13.36 2.32
C SER A 59 -14.81 13.49 2.71
N LEU A 60 -13.91 13.11 1.80
CA LEU A 60 -12.44 13.15 2.00
C LEU A 60 -11.92 12.39 3.24
N GLY A 61 -12.70 11.46 3.78
CA GLY A 61 -12.28 10.62 4.89
C GLY A 61 -11.07 9.76 4.53
N SER A 62 -10.20 9.53 5.51
CA SER A 62 -9.08 8.59 5.42
C SER A 62 -9.59 7.21 5.02
N VAL A 63 -8.97 6.60 4.01
CA VAL A 63 -9.24 5.23 3.58
C VAL A 63 -7.90 4.56 3.34
N TYR A 64 -7.64 3.48 4.07
CA TYR A 64 -6.41 2.73 3.93
C TYR A 64 -6.66 1.23 3.99
N ALA A 65 -5.72 0.46 3.44
CA ALA A 65 -5.74 -0.98 3.46
C ALA A 65 -4.36 -1.49 3.89
N GLU A 66 -4.35 -2.32 4.93
CA GLU A 66 -3.17 -2.98 5.46
C GLU A 66 -3.10 -4.41 4.93
N PHE A 67 -1.93 -4.82 4.46
CA PHE A 67 -1.67 -6.14 3.92
C PHE A 67 -0.54 -6.80 4.69
N ARG A 68 -0.72 -8.08 4.99
CA ARG A 68 0.32 -8.99 5.45
C ARG A 68 0.43 -10.12 4.44
N ILE A 69 1.61 -10.29 3.89
CA ILE A 69 1.86 -11.20 2.77
C ILE A 69 3.00 -12.13 3.16
N SER A 70 2.83 -13.44 2.97
CA SER A 70 3.86 -14.44 3.26
C SER A 70 3.76 -15.61 2.30
N LYS A 71 4.89 -16.28 2.06
CA LYS A 71 4.94 -17.48 1.23
C LYS A 71 4.43 -18.72 1.96
N ASP A 72 4.69 -18.85 3.27
CA ASP A 72 4.45 -20.10 3.98
C ASP A 72 3.24 -20.05 4.92
N THR A 73 3.21 -19.13 5.89
CA THR A 73 2.17 -19.13 6.93
C THR A 73 1.89 -17.73 7.48
N LEU A 74 0.64 -17.26 7.35
CA LEU A 74 0.11 -16.07 8.00
C LEU A 74 -0.79 -16.39 9.21
N CYS A 75 -1.13 -17.67 9.43
CA CYS A 75 -2.17 -18.14 10.35
C CYS A 75 -2.01 -17.69 11.82
N VAL A 76 -0.82 -17.23 12.21
CA VAL A 76 -0.45 -16.90 13.60
C VAL A 76 -0.32 -15.37 13.82
N LEU A 77 -0.49 -14.56 12.77
CA LEU A 77 -0.31 -13.12 12.84
C LEU A 77 -1.65 -12.40 13.01
N GLY A 78 -1.66 -11.33 13.81
CA GLY A 78 -2.78 -10.40 13.84
C GLY A 78 -2.92 -9.66 12.51
N GLN A 79 -4.14 -9.27 12.14
CA GLN A 79 -4.43 -8.66 10.83
C GLN A 79 -3.74 -7.31 10.62
N GLY A 80 -3.56 -6.53 11.69
CA GLY A 80 -2.92 -5.21 11.63
C GLY A 80 -1.40 -5.28 11.50
N ILE A 81 -0.82 -4.28 10.84
CA ILE A 81 0.62 -4.10 10.75
C ILE A 81 1.13 -3.51 12.08
N PRO A 82 2.10 -4.15 12.76
CA PRO A 82 2.68 -3.57 13.97
C PRO A 82 3.51 -2.32 13.66
N ASN A 83 3.65 -1.44 14.66
CA ASN A 83 4.50 -0.26 14.55
C ASN A 83 5.94 -0.62 14.16
N GLY A 84 6.53 0.17 13.26
CA GLY A 84 7.88 -0.05 12.76
C GLY A 84 8.08 -1.36 11.98
N GLN A 85 7.02 -1.97 11.43
CA GLN A 85 7.12 -3.20 10.61
C GLN A 85 6.66 -3.01 9.16
N LEU A 86 6.39 -1.78 8.72
CA LEU A 86 5.93 -1.53 7.36
C LEU A 86 7.08 -1.63 6.36
N ASP A 87 6.97 -2.48 5.35
CA ASP A 87 7.99 -2.61 4.30
C ASP A 87 7.75 -1.63 3.15
N SER A 88 6.49 -1.43 2.75
CA SER A 88 6.13 -0.52 1.66
C SER A 88 4.84 0.24 1.95
N LEU A 89 4.84 1.53 1.64
CA LEU A 89 3.69 2.41 1.74
C LEU A 89 3.40 3.03 0.38
N ILE A 90 2.16 2.94 -0.08
CA ILE A 90 1.69 3.58 -1.31
C ILE A 90 0.58 4.56 -0.93
N ALA A 91 0.87 5.85 -1.03
CA ALA A 91 -0.05 6.92 -0.67
C ALA A 91 -0.51 7.68 -1.91
N LEU A 92 -1.82 7.62 -2.19
CA LEU A 92 -2.48 8.47 -3.17
C LEU A 92 -2.81 9.88 -2.63
N GLU A 93 -2.45 10.13 -1.36
CA GLU A 93 -2.59 11.42 -0.69
C GLU A 93 -1.44 11.60 0.32
N PRO A 94 -0.58 12.64 0.19
CA PRO A 94 0.58 12.87 1.07
C PRO A 94 0.32 12.97 2.57
N TRP A 95 -0.78 13.58 3.00
CA TRP A 95 -1.17 13.66 4.41
C TRP A 95 -1.46 12.28 4.98
N GLU A 96 -1.96 11.35 4.16
CA GLU A 96 -2.16 9.98 4.58
C GLU A 96 -0.82 9.24 4.74
N ALA A 97 0.20 9.54 3.93
CA ALA A 97 1.55 9.02 4.19
C ALA A 97 2.10 9.47 5.56
N LEU A 98 1.92 10.76 5.89
CA LEU A 98 2.31 11.30 7.20
C LEU A 98 1.54 10.65 8.37
N ARG A 99 0.23 10.40 8.18
CA ARG A 99 -0.62 9.78 9.21
C ARG A 99 -0.10 8.40 9.64
N HIS A 100 0.50 7.66 8.71
CA HIS A 100 0.94 6.28 8.93
C HIS A 100 2.44 6.13 9.23
N LEU A 101 3.16 7.23 9.48
CA LEU A 101 4.57 7.20 9.91
C LEU A 101 4.88 6.29 11.11
N PRO A 102 3.99 6.09 12.12
CA PRO A 102 4.30 5.17 13.22
C PRO A 102 4.54 3.71 12.79
N LEU A 103 4.05 3.31 11.62
CA LEU A 103 4.25 1.97 11.06
C LEU A 103 5.62 1.81 10.38
N VAL A 104 6.24 2.93 9.99
CA VAL A 104 7.44 2.99 9.15
C VAL A 104 8.71 2.69 9.96
N HIS A 105 9.67 2.01 9.32
CA HIS A 105 11.05 1.82 9.79
C HIS A 105 12.06 2.38 8.78
N CYS A 106 13.36 2.38 9.11
CA CYS A 106 14.41 2.99 8.27
C CYS A 106 14.49 2.44 6.84
N ASN A 107 14.09 1.18 6.62
CA ASN A 107 14.14 0.53 5.31
C ASN A 107 12.80 0.56 4.56
N THR A 108 11.79 1.30 5.04
CA THR A 108 10.49 1.33 4.38
C THR A 108 10.57 2.16 3.10
N SER A 109 10.04 1.63 2.01
CA SER A 109 9.89 2.36 0.75
C SER A 109 8.54 3.06 0.68
N LEU A 110 8.53 4.37 0.48
CA LEU A 110 7.31 5.16 0.36
C LEU A 110 7.12 5.57 -1.09
N TRP A 111 5.94 5.34 -1.66
CA TRP A 111 5.54 5.85 -2.97
C TRP A 111 4.37 6.80 -2.77
N VAL A 112 4.55 8.07 -3.09
CA VAL A 112 3.65 9.13 -2.65
C VAL A 112 3.22 10.00 -3.82
N GLU A 113 1.91 10.24 -3.92
CA GLU A 113 1.33 11.18 -4.88
C GLU A 113 1.90 12.59 -4.65
N THR A 114 2.38 13.24 -5.71
CA THR A 114 2.89 14.61 -5.65
C THR A 114 1.83 15.64 -5.25
N LYS A 115 0.57 15.43 -5.65
CA LYS A 115 -0.53 16.35 -5.42
C LYS A 115 -1.22 16.07 -4.08
N ALA A 116 -1.08 16.99 -3.14
CA ALA A 116 -1.87 17.01 -1.91
C ALA A 116 -3.23 17.69 -2.12
N MET A 117 -4.26 17.18 -1.45
CA MET A 117 -5.52 17.91 -1.30
C MET A 117 -5.34 19.03 -0.27
N PRO A 118 -6.10 20.14 -0.40
CA PRO A 118 -6.12 21.18 0.62
C PRO A 118 -6.48 20.58 1.98
N PHE A 119 -5.67 20.88 2.99
CA PHE A 119 -5.92 20.44 4.36
C PHE A 119 -6.91 21.41 5.01
N PHE A 120 -8.10 20.93 5.37
CA PHE A 120 -9.13 21.76 6.00
C PHE A 120 -8.90 21.82 7.51
N ILE A 121 -8.49 22.98 8.02
CA ILE A 121 -8.29 23.24 9.45
C ILE A 121 -9.53 23.96 10.01
N GLU A 122 -9.84 23.74 11.29
CA GLU A 122 -10.81 24.57 12.01
C GLU A 122 -10.44 26.06 11.93
N ARG A 123 -11.44 26.89 11.63
CA ARG A 123 -11.27 28.33 11.31
C ARG A 123 -10.88 29.21 12.50
N SER A 124 -10.89 28.66 13.72
CA SER A 124 -10.73 29.43 14.96
C SER A 124 -9.28 29.83 15.25
N ASN A 125 -8.29 29.07 14.76
CA ASN A 125 -6.87 29.42 14.89
C ASN A 125 -6.14 29.18 13.56
N GLN A 126 -5.59 30.24 12.97
CA GLN A 126 -4.71 30.12 11.81
C GLN A 126 -3.38 29.50 12.23
N GLN A 127 -3.23 28.21 12.03
CA GLN A 127 -1.94 27.52 12.15
C GLN A 127 -1.26 27.48 10.79
N THR A 128 0.01 27.88 10.73
CA THR A 128 0.85 27.67 9.54
C THR A 128 1.25 26.21 9.49
N ILE A 129 0.58 25.41 8.64
CA ILE A 129 0.95 24.00 8.44
C ILE A 129 1.97 23.92 7.30
N ASN A 130 3.13 23.32 7.58
CA ASN A 130 4.13 23.02 6.55
C ASN A 130 3.56 22.04 5.52
N SER A 131 4.01 22.13 4.28
CA SER A 131 3.49 21.21 3.25
C SER A 131 3.85 19.76 3.60
N PRO A 132 3.00 18.78 3.24
CA PRO A 132 3.25 17.39 3.60
C PRO A 132 4.52 16.88 2.91
N GLN A 133 4.81 17.40 1.72
CA GLN A 133 6.05 17.13 0.99
C GLN A 133 7.29 17.63 1.72
N GLN A 134 7.25 18.85 2.30
CA GLN A 134 8.37 19.34 3.11
C GLN A 134 8.60 18.48 4.35
N GLN A 135 7.52 18.08 5.03
CA GLN A 135 7.59 17.23 6.22
C GLN A 135 8.16 15.84 5.90
N LEU A 136 7.69 15.21 4.81
CA LEU A 136 8.19 13.89 4.39
C LEU A 136 9.65 13.96 3.92
N ASN A 137 10.03 14.96 3.15
CA ASN A 137 11.41 15.11 2.66
C ASN A 137 12.44 15.39 3.77
N ALA A 138 11.99 15.84 4.94
CA ALA A 138 12.86 16.03 6.11
C ALA A 138 13.19 14.71 6.83
N LEU A 139 12.51 13.61 6.50
CA LEU A 139 12.70 12.31 7.13
C LEU A 139 13.81 11.52 6.41
N PRO A 140 14.60 10.71 7.12
CA PRO A 140 15.61 9.84 6.54
C PRO A 140 14.98 8.57 5.94
N LEU A 141 14.03 8.74 5.02
CA LEU A 141 13.26 7.66 4.39
C LEU A 141 13.41 7.70 2.88
N THR A 142 13.31 6.54 2.24
CA THR A 142 13.29 6.43 0.78
C THR A 142 11.89 6.77 0.27
N ILE A 143 11.74 7.96 -0.31
CA ILE A 143 10.46 8.44 -0.84
C ILE A 143 10.53 8.59 -2.36
N HIS A 144 9.66 7.86 -3.05
CA HIS A 144 9.43 7.91 -4.47
C HIS A 144 8.20 8.78 -4.77
N TRP A 145 8.43 10.04 -5.11
CA TRP A 145 7.36 10.94 -5.53
C TRP A 145 6.85 10.59 -6.93
N LYS A 146 5.55 10.38 -7.06
CA LYS A 146 4.89 10.00 -8.32
C LYS A 146 3.66 10.86 -8.58
N ALA A 147 3.53 11.42 -9.77
CA ALA A 147 2.33 12.17 -10.15
C ALA A 147 1.25 11.22 -10.72
N TYR A 148 0.71 10.31 -9.90
CA TYR A 148 -0.20 9.26 -10.36
C TYR A 148 -1.41 9.78 -11.12
N GLN A 149 -2.03 10.88 -10.67
CA GLN A 149 -3.14 11.50 -11.39
C GLN A 149 -2.74 12.01 -12.78
N ALA A 150 -1.55 12.62 -12.90
CA ALA A 150 -1.04 13.13 -14.17
C ALA A 150 -0.64 11.98 -15.12
N ILE A 151 0.05 10.96 -14.59
CA ILE A 151 0.40 9.74 -15.31
C ILE A 151 -0.87 9.08 -15.86
N ALA A 152 -1.90 8.93 -15.01
CA ALA A 152 -3.17 8.36 -15.40
C ALA A 152 -3.91 9.19 -16.46
N GLN A 153 -3.86 10.52 -16.35
CA GLN A 153 -4.42 11.41 -17.36
C GLN A 153 -3.72 11.27 -18.71
N GLN A 154 -2.39 11.17 -18.72
CA GLN A 154 -1.58 11.05 -19.94
C GLN A 154 -1.74 9.68 -20.61
N GLN A 155 -1.75 8.61 -19.83
CA GLN A 155 -1.68 7.23 -20.34
C GLN A 155 -3.05 6.60 -20.58
N SER A 156 -4.07 6.98 -19.79
CA SER A 156 -5.42 6.41 -19.86
C SER A 156 -6.50 7.43 -20.20
N GLY A 157 -6.12 8.69 -20.45
CA GLY A 157 -7.06 9.78 -20.74
C GLY A 157 -7.90 10.22 -19.53
N THR A 158 -7.65 9.68 -18.34
CA THR A 158 -8.42 10.00 -17.13
C THR A 158 -7.60 9.88 -15.85
N HIS A 159 -7.58 10.95 -15.05
CA HIS A 159 -6.96 10.98 -13.72
C HIS A 159 -7.57 9.97 -12.73
N LYS A 160 -8.80 9.49 -12.97
CA LYS A 160 -9.49 8.52 -12.10
C LYS A 160 -8.79 7.16 -12.04
N MET A 161 -7.88 6.89 -12.98
CA MET A 161 -7.06 5.67 -13.02
C MET A 161 -5.77 5.77 -12.21
N ALA A 162 -5.57 6.79 -11.38
CA ALA A 162 -4.37 6.94 -10.55
C ALA A 162 -4.06 5.71 -9.69
N ASN A 163 -5.11 5.06 -9.15
CA ASN A 163 -4.97 3.85 -8.33
C ASN A 163 -4.40 2.65 -9.10
N TYR A 164 -4.65 2.55 -10.41
CA TYR A 164 -4.07 1.50 -11.24
C TYR A 164 -2.54 1.61 -11.29
N TYR A 165 -2.03 2.81 -11.58
CA TYR A 165 -0.59 3.06 -11.64
C TYR A 165 0.08 2.92 -10.27
N ALA A 166 -0.59 3.33 -9.20
CA ALA A 166 -0.13 3.03 -7.84
C ALA A 166 -0.07 1.51 -7.59
N GLY A 167 -1.04 0.74 -8.09
CA GLY A 167 -1.04 -0.72 -8.06
C GLY A 167 0.18 -1.35 -8.73
N ILE A 168 0.62 -0.82 -9.88
CA ILE A 168 1.83 -1.29 -10.57
C ILE A 168 3.07 -1.10 -9.68
N ASP A 169 3.20 0.03 -9.00
CA ASP A 169 4.31 0.29 -8.07
C ASP A 169 4.21 -0.62 -6.81
N CYS A 170 3.00 -1.00 -6.38
CA CYS A 170 2.82 -2.03 -5.33
C CYS A 170 3.44 -3.36 -5.76
N ILE A 171 3.13 -3.80 -6.98
CA ILE A 171 3.60 -5.07 -7.53
C ILE A 171 5.11 -5.04 -7.70
N THR A 172 5.65 -3.92 -8.19
CA THR A 172 7.10 -3.73 -8.31
C THR A 172 7.78 -3.88 -6.94
N SER A 173 7.20 -3.27 -5.89
CA SER A 173 7.72 -3.38 -4.52
C SER A 173 7.65 -4.83 -3.99
N LEU A 174 6.57 -5.55 -4.28
CA LEU A 174 6.41 -6.96 -3.92
C LEU A 174 7.42 -7.86 -4.65
N SER A 175 7.62 -7.66 -5.94
CA SER A 175 8.58 -8.41 -6.75
C SER A 175 10.02 -8.23 -6.25
N CYS A 176 10.39 -7.03 -5.82
CA CYS A 176 11.68 -6.77 -5.19
C CYS A 176 11.82 -7.44 -3.82
N ALA A 177 10.72 -7.65 -3.09
CA ALA A 177 10.76 -8.27 -1.76
C ALA A 177 10.87 -9.80 -1.81
N PHE A 178 10.34 -10.41 -2.87
CA PHE A 178 10.23 -11.85 -3.06
C PHE A 178 11.00 -12.33 -4.32
N THR A 179 12.27 -11.96 -4.43
CA THR A 179 13.15 -12.21 -5.61
C THR A 179 13.31 -13.68 -6.03
N GLU A 180 12.88 -14.65 -5.23
CA GLU A 180 13.10 -16.10 -5.42
C GLU A 180 11.84 -16.88 -5.84
N THR A 181 10.77 -16.21 -6.28
CA THR A 181 9.47 -16.89 -6.44
C THR A 181 9.15 -17.36 -7.85
N SER A 182 8.88 -18.66 -7.94
CA SER A 182 7.99 -19.27 -8.93
C SER A 182 6.58 -19.41 -8.33
N PRO A 183 5.51 -19.01 -9.05
CA PRO A 183 5.50 -18.27 -10.32
C PRO A 183 5.85 -16.77 -10.15
N PRO A 184 6.33 -16.09 -11.21
CA PRO A 184 6.58 -14.66 -11.19
C PRO A 184 5.28 -13.86 -11.01
N LEU A 185 5.38 -12.69 -10.38
CA LEU A 185 4.27 -11.73 -10.30
C LEU A 185 4.00 -11.15 -11.71
N GLU A 186 3.12 -11.80 -12.47
CA GLU A 186 2.82 -11.45 -13.85
C GLU A 186 1.87 -10.25 -13.95
N MET A 187 2.37 -9.13 -14.46
CA MET A 187 1.58 -7.89 -14.62
C MET A 187 0.29 -8.12 -15.44
N ALA A 188 0.32 -9.02 -16.42
CA ALA A 188 -0.85 -9.37 -17.24
C ALA A 188 -2.04 -9.91 -16.40
N VAL A 189 -1.76 -10.63 -15.31
CA VAL A 189 -2.80 -11.11 -14.39
C VAL A 189 -3.41 -9.94 -13.64
N PHE A 190 -2.59 -9.02 -13.12
CA PHE A 190 -3.07 -7.82 -12.46
C PHE A 190 -3.94 -6.96 -13.38
N ASP A 191 -3.49 -6.71 -14.61
CA ASP A 191 -4.25 -5.95 -15.61
C ASP A 191 -5.62 -6.57 -15.86
N THR A 192 -5.64 -7.90 -16.06
CA THR A 192 -6.87 -8.66 -16.29
C THR A 192 -7.85 -8.51 -15.13
N LEU A 193 -7.40 -8.69 -13.89
CA LEU A 193 -8.22 -8.55 -12.70
C LEU A 193 -8.76 -7.12 -12.55
N PHE A 194 -7.88 -6.12 -12.72
CA PHE A 194 -8.23 -4.72 -12.56
C PHE A 194 -9.28 -4.27 -13.57
N PHE A 195 -9.08 -4.57 -14.86
CA PHE A 195 -10.03 -4.19 -15.90
C PHE A 195 -11.33 -5.01 -15.85
N SER A 196 -11.28 -6.26 -15.38
CA SER A 196 -12.48 -7.05 -15.11
C SER A 196 -13.37 -6.39 -14.04
N LEU A 197 -12.77 -5.92 -12.95
CA LEU A 197 -13.48 -5.20 -11.89
C LEU A 197 -14.12 -3.90 -12.41
N ILE A 198 -13.40 -3.12 -13.21
CA ILE A 198 -13.96 -1.90 -13.82
C ILE A 198 -15.16 -2.22 -14.71
N LYS A 199 -15.07 -3.27 -15.55
CA LYS A 199 -16.18 -3.69 -16.42
C LYS A 199 -17.40 -4.09 -15.59
N LYS A 200 -17.21 -4.79 -14.48
CA LYS A 200 -18.29 -5.19 -13.56
C LYS A 200 -18.95 -3.98 -12.90
N ALA A 201 -18.16 -3.00 -12.46
CA ALA A 201 -18.67 -1.77 -11.83
C ALA A 201 -19.48 -0.88 -12.79
N LYS A 202 -19.17 -0.88 -14.09
CA LYS A 202 -19.94 -0.13 -15.11
C LYS A 202 -21.29 -0.76 -15.48
N ARG A 203 -21.51 -2.04 -15.13
CA ARG A 203 -22.75 -2.76 -15.43
C ARG A 203 -23.79 -2.66 -14.29
N GLN A 204 -23.40 -2.07 -13.16
CA GLN A 204 -24.24 -1.82 -11.99
C GLN A 204 -24.68 -0.35 -11.99
#